data_AF-A0A3M7S3Q2-F1
#
_entry.id   AF-A0A3M7S3Q2-F1
#
_cell.length_a   1.000
_cell.length_b   1.000
_cell.length_c   1.000
_cell.angle_alpha   90.00
_cell.angle_beta   90.00
_cell.angle_gamma   90.00
#
_symmetry.space_group_name_H-M   'P 1'
#
loop_
_entity.id
_entity.type
_entity.pdbx_description
1 polymer ?
#
loop_
_entity_poly.entity_id
_entity_poly.type
_entity_poly.pdbx_seq_one_letter_code
_entity_poly.pdbx_strand_id
1 'polypeptide(L)'
;MAESVPDRHYTHTRKHLWREFKRTVNKRKKQFNTFSPRPQKSDDSDHITEEEEDDANKLKSVLEEIVEPPVISNDGHYWSGKDYSNHYKSSIKNVPEFWLDQLDRTETPRMPWRDQALVVIGESARDLARHFIQRWNQCKVNIFLFF
;
A
#
# COMPACT_ATOMS: atom_id res chain seq x y z
N MET A 1 51.35 -1.14 -45.72
CA MET A 1 50.63 -2.04 -44.79
C MET A 1 50.45 -1.24 -43.50
N ALA A 2 49.36 -0.47 -43.38
CA ALA A 2 48.08 -0.84 -42.71
C ALA A 2 48.28 -0.98 -41.18
N GLU A 3 47.56 -0.30 -40.26
CA GLU A 3 46.38 0.56 -40.27
C GLU A 3 46.39 1.43 -38.99
N SER A 4 45.92 2.68 -39.06
CA SER A 4 45.71 3.57 -37.90
C SER A 4 44.33 3.33 -37.27
N VAL A 5 44.30 3.12 -35.95
CA VAL A 5 43.10 2.89 -35.14
C VAL A 5 42.15 4.10 -35.18
N PRO A 6 40.85 3.94 -35.47
CA PRO A 6 39.91 5.05 -35.49
C PRO A 6 39.42 5.39 -34.07
N ASP A 7 39.60 6.65 -33.70
CA ASP A 7 39.15 7.25 -32.44
C ASP A 7 37.62 7.33 -32.44
N ARG A 8 36.96 6.51 -31.60
CA ARG A 8 35.50 6.42 -31.57
C ARG A 8 34.92 7.60 -30.78
N HIS A 9 34.36 8.55 -31.52
CA HIS A 9 33.47 9.61 -31.03
C HIS A 9 32.33 9.07 -30.13
N TYR A 10 32.52 9.14 -28.81
CA TYR A 10 31.52 8.73 -27.80
C TYR A 10 31.00 9.93 -26.98
N THR A 11 30.58 11.01 -27.65
CA THR A 11 30.08 12.22 -26.94
C THR A 11 28.67 12.64 -27.35
N HIS A 12 28.06 11.98 -28.33
CA HIS A 12 26.74 12.37 -28.85
C HIS A 12 25.56 11.71 -28.10
N THR A 13 25.77 10.54 -27.52
CA THR A 13 24.69 9.69 -26.94
C THR A 13 24.21 10.19 -25.58
N ARG A 14 25.12 10.72 -24.73
CA ARG A 14 24.78 11.22 -23.38
C ARG A 14 23.95 12.51 -23.41
N LYS A 15 24.19 13.40 -24.37
CA LYS A 15 23.43 14.66 -24.51
C LYS A 15 21.98 14.42 -24.89
N HIS A 16 21.74 13.44 -25.77
CA HIS A 16 20.40 13.02 -26.17
C HIS A 16 19.61 12.46 -24.97
N LEU A 17 20.21 11.55 -24.22
CA LEU A 17 19.60 10.94 -23.02
C LEU A 17 19.27 11.99 -21.95
N TRP A 18 20.17 12.94 -21.72
CA TRP A 18 19.91 14.03 -20.76
C TRP A 18 18.78 14.96 -21.19
N ARG A 19 18.64 15.18 -22.51
CA ARG A 19 17.54 15.96 -23.08
C ARG A 19 16.20 15.24 -22.97
N GLU A 20 16.16 13.93 -23.24
CA GLU A 20 14.98 13.09 -23.05
C GLU A 20 14.57 12.98 -21.58
N PHE A 21 15.56 12.86 -20.68
CA PHE A 21 15.33 12.88 -19.24
C PHE A 21 14.69 14.21 -18.80
N LYS A 22 15.26 15.36 -19.22
CA LYS A 22 14.68 16.69 -18.91
C LYS A 22 13.27 16.86 -19.48
N ARG A 23 13.01 16.37 -20.69
CA ARG A 23 11.66 16.37 -21.30
C ARG A 23 10.68 15.56 -20.46
N THR A 24 11.09 14.39 -20.00
CA THR A 24 10.28 13.50 -19.17
C THR A 24 9.97 14.14 -17.81
N VAL A 25 10.98 14.73 -17.15
CA VAL A 25 10.80 15.44 -15.88
C VAL A 25 9.91 16.66 -16.05
N ASN A 26 10.08 17.44 -17.11
CA ASN A 26 9.24 18.61 -17.36
C ASN A 26 7.79 18.25 -17.72
N LYS A 27 7.58 17.15 -18.46
CA LYS A 27 6.24 16.61 -18.75
C LYS A 27 5.53 16.14 -17.47
N ARG A 28 6.26 15.48 -16.56
CA ARG A 28 5.75 15.11 -15.23
C ARG A 28 5.52 16.31 -14.32
N LYS A 29 6.36 17.35 -14.36
CA LYS A 29 6.10 18.63 -13.66
C LYS A 29 4.83 19.30 -14.17
N LYS A 30 4.55 19.22 -15.48
CA LYS A 30 3.30 19.74 -16.06
C LYS A 30 2.07 18.95 -15.61
N GLN A 31 2.20 17.63 -15.46
CA GLN A 31 1.15 16.77 -14.87
C GLN A 31 0.99 16.95 -13.34
N PHE A 32 2.06 17.26 -12.62
CA PHE A 32 2.00 17.61 -11.20
C PHE A 32 1.43 19.01 -10.97
N ASN A 33 1.67 19.97 -11.88
CA ASN A 33 1.05 21.30 -11.83
C ASN A 33 -0.44 21.31 -12.23
N THR A 34 -0.98 20.20 -12.75
CA THR A 34 -2.43 19.98 -12.87
C THR A 34 -3.02 19.32 -11.62
N PHE A 35 -2.22 18.99 -10.61
CA PHE A 35 -2.71 18.81 -9.25
C PHE A 35 -2.86 20.21 -8.64
N SER A 36 -3.85 20.97 -9.12
CA SER A 36 -4.29 22.17 -8.43
C SER A 36 -4.76 21.72 -7.04
N PRO A 37 -4.19 22.24 -5.94
CA PRO A 37 -4.86 22.11 -4.65
C PRO A 37 -6.29 22.59 -4.83
N ARG A 38 -7.27 21.79 -4.42
CA ARG A 38 -8.67 22.21 -4.41
C ARG A 38 -8.70 23.59 -3.71
N PRO A 39 -9.34 24.62 -4.29
CA PRO A 39 -9.46 25.89 -3.60
C PRO A 39 -10.04 25.59 -2.22
N GLN A 40 -9.30 25.91 -1.16
CA GLN A 40 -9.85 25.80 0.19
C GLN A 40 -11.01 26.77 0.22
N LYS A 41 -12.24 26.23 0.27
CA LYS A 41 -13.45 27.03 0.47
C LYS A 41 -13.26 27.73 1.81
N SER A 42 -12.92 29.02 1.76
CA SER A 42 -13.28 29.93 2.82
C SER A 42 -14.80 30.09 2.78
N ASP A 43 -15.41 30.27 3.96
CA ASP A 43 -16.75 30.85 4.18
C ASP A 43 -17.84 29.84 4.62
N ASP A 44 -17.85 29.54 5.92
CA ASP A 44 -18.97 29.77 6.87
C ASP A 44 -20.42 29.48 6.45
N SER A 45 -20.69 28.36 5.78
CA SER A 45 -22.05 27.81 5.77
C SER A 45 -22.01 26.29 5.86
N ASP A 46 -22.78 25.74 6.81
CA ASP A 46 -22.97 24.32 7.12
C ASP A 46 -23.63 23.51 5.98
N HIS A 47 -23.40 23.89 4.73
CA HIS A 47 -23.97 23.20 3.58
C HIS A 47 -23.08 22.03 3.19
N ILE A 48 -23.37 20.89 3.82
CA ILE A 48 -22.83 19.58 3.44
C ILE A 48 -23.12 19.37 1.96
N THR A 49 -22.08 19.09 1.18
CA THR A 49 -22.25 18.75 -0.25
C THR A 49 -22.84 17.34 -0.38
N GLU A 50 -23.66 17.09 -1.41
CA GLU A 50 -24.25 15.76 -1.66
C GLU A 50 -23.17 14.65 -1.71
N GLU A 51 -21.98 14.96 -2.23
CA GLU A 51 -20.83 14.05 -2.27
C GLU A 51 -20.28 13.71 -0.87
N GLU A 52 -20.26 14.67 0.07
CA GLU A 52 -19.79 14.45 1.44
C GLU A 52 -20.78 13.66 2.28
N GLU A 53 -22.09 13.82 2.01
CA GLU A 53 -23.13 13.02 2.65
C GLU A 53 -23.09 11.56 2.19
N ASP A 54 -22.91 11.33 0.89
CA ASP A 54 -22.71 9.99 0.33
C ASP A 54 -21.46 9.29 0.90
N ASP A 55 -20.35 10.02 0.99
CA ASP A 55 -19.11 9.53 1.60
C ASP A 55 -19.32 9.21 3.09
N ALA A 56 -19.99 10.08 3.85
CA ALA A 56 -20.30 9.84 5.26
C ALA A 56 -21.21 8.61 5.46
N ASN A 57 -22.21 8.42 4.61
CA ASN A 57 -23.09 7.25 4.65
C ASN A 57 -22.34 5.97 4.30
N LYS A 58 -21.40 6.04 3.37
CA LYS A 58 -20.50 4.92 3.04
C LYS A 58 -19.56 4.58 4.19
N LEU A 59 -19.06 5.57 4.93
CA LEU A 59 -18.27 5.30 6.14
C LEU A 59 -19.11 4.61 7.22
N LYS A 60 -20.35 5.07 7.44
CA LYS A 60 -21.25 4.44 8.41
C LYS A 60 -21.51 2.97 8.06
N SER A 61 -21.82 2.67 6.80
CA SER A 61 -22.03 1.28 6.37
C SER A 61 -20.79 0.41 6.54
N VAL A 62 -19.60 0.96 6.20
CA VAL A 62 -18.33 0.24 6.38
C VAL A 62 -18.02 0.03 7.86
N LEU A 63 -18.29 1.00 8.73
CA LEU A 63 -18.11 0.85 10.17
C LEU A 63 -19.07 -0.19 10.75
N GLU A 64 -20.33 -0.23 10.31
CA GLU A 64 -21.30 -1.24 10.71
C GLU A 64 -20.87 -2.65 10.27
N GLU A 65 -20.25 -2.79 9.10
CA GLU A 65 -19.65 -4.06 8.62
C GLU A 65 -18.39 -4.45 9.42
N ILE A 66 -17.54 -3.49 9.79
CA ILE A 66 -16.31 -3.77 10.56
C ILE A 66 -16.63 -4.14 12.02
N VAL A 67 -17.72 -3.62 12.58
CA VAL A 67 -18.17 -3.90 13.95
C VAL A 67 -19.04 -5.17 13.97
N GLU A 68 -18.67 -6.20 13.22
CA GLU A 68 -19.23 -7.52 13.48
C GLU A 68 -18.74 -8.05 14.84
N PRO A 69 -19.63 -8.69 15.64
CA PRO A 69 -19.24 -9.28 16.91
C PRO A 69 -18.13 -10.32 16.68
N PRO A 70 -17.22 -10.51 17.64
CA PRO A 70 -16.12 -11.45 17.48
C PRO A 70 -16.68 -12.86 17.21
N VAL A 71 -16.47 -13.34 15.99
CA VAL A 71 -16.94 -14.65 15.56
C VAL A 71 -16.14 -15.70 16.33
N ILE A 72 -16.84 -16.52 17.11
CA ILE A 72 -16.26 -17.69 17.76
C ILE A 72 -16.15 -18.77 16.69
N SER A 73 -14.94 -19.30 16.51
CA SER A 73 -14.70 -20.39 15.58
C SER A 73 -15.46 -21.66 16.00
N ASN A 74 -15.60 -22.61 15.07
CA ASN A 74 -16.32 -23.88 15.30
C ASN A 74 -15.73 -24.72 16.45
N ASP A 75 -14.47 -24.51 16.82
CA ASP A 75 -13.78 -25.15 17.95
C ASP A 75 -14.06 -24.48 19.31
N GLY A 76 -14.91 -23.44 19.33
CA GLY A 76 -15.26 -22.71 20.55
C GLY A 76 -14.20 -21.70 21.00
N HIS A 77 -13.23 -21.38 20.15
CA HIS A 77 -12.16 -20.42 20.46
C HIS A 77 -12.25 -19.15 19.61
N TYR A 78 -11.82 -18.01 20.18
CA TYR A 78 -11.69 -16.75 19.42
C TYR A 78 -10.47 -16.73 18.51
N TRP A 79 -9.41 -17.45 18.88
CA TRP A 79 -8.18 -17.58 18.11
C TRP A 79 -7.92 -19.06 17.89
N SER A 80 -8.16 -19.57 16.70
CA SER A 80 -8.02 -21.00 16.37
C SER A 80 -6.66 -21.32 15.79
N GLY A 81 -6.12 -22.51 16.10
CA GLY A 81 -4.84 -22.96 15.57
C GLY A 81 -3.72 -21.94 15.80
N LYS A 82 -3.05 -21.58 14.71
CA LYS A 82 -1.88 -20.69 14.75
C LYS A 82 -2.20 -19.22 15.03
N ASP A 83 -3.47 -18.83 15.03
CA ASP A 83 -3.86 -17.50 15.49
C ASP A 83 -3.68 -17.36 17.00
N TYR A 84 -3.70 -18.47 17.75
CA TYR A 84 -3.27 -18.48 19.15
C TYR A 84 -1.73 -18.48 19.22
N SER A 85 -1.15 -17.29 19.34
CA SER A 85 0.31 -17.12 19.28
C SER A 85 0.87 -16.23 20.41
N ASN A 86 2.13 -16.47 20.71
CA ASN A 86 2.94 -15.65 21.60
C ASN A 86 4.33 -15.50 20.98
N HIS A 87 4.54 -14.39 20.27
CA HIS A 87 5.76 -14.13 19.48
C HIS A 87 7.04 -14.01 20.34
N TYR A 88 6.92 -13.76 21.64
CA TYR A 88 8.05 -13.79 22.57
C TYR A 88 8.50 -15.24 22.89
N LYS A 89 7.56 -16.18 22.88
CA LYS A 89 7.82 -17.59 23.19
C LYS A 89 8.22 -18.40 21.96
N SER A 90 7.54 -18.22 20.84
CA SER A 90 7.87 -18.89 19.58
C SER A 90 7.36 -18.11 18.38
N SER A 91 8.10 -18.14 17.29
CA SER A 91 7.62 -17.74 15.96
C SER A 91 6.69 -18.79 15.37
N ILE A 92 5.84 -18.40 14.42
CA ILE A 92 4.94 -19.29 13.69
C ILE A 92 5.78 -20.22 12.78
N LYS A 93 5.52 -21.53 12.85
CA LYS A 93 6.20 -22.61 12.11
C LYS A 93 5.17 -23.50 11.42
N ASN A 94 5.61 -24.31 10.46
CA ASN A 94 4.79 -25.31 9.75
C ASN A 94 3.48 -24.73 9.16
N VAL A 95 3.53 -23.57 8.51
CA VAL A 95 2.36 -22.82 8.00
C VAL A 95 1.26 -23.68 7.33
N PRO A 96 1.55 -24.75 6.55
CA PRO A 96 0.51 -25.60 5.98
C PRO A 96 -0.47 -26.21 7.01
N GLU A 97 -0.03 -26.44 8.25
CA GLU A 97 -0.86 -26.92 9.36
C GLU A 97 -1.46 -25.76 10.15
N PHE A 98 -2.19 -24.86 9.50
CA PHE A 98 -2.65 -23.61 10.11
C PHE A 98 -3.73 -23.79 11.19
N TRP A 99 -4.52 -24.86 11.10
CA TRP A 99 -5.56 -25.20 12.09
C TRP A 99 -5.02 -25.81 13.38
N LEU A 100 -3.76 -26.25 13.41
CA LEU A 100 -3.17 -26.87 14.59
C LEU A 100 -2.50 -25.82 15.47
N ASP A 101 -2.79 -25.89 16.76
CA ASP A 101 -2.16 -25.07 17.76
C ASP A 101 -0.66 -25.36 17.81
N GLN A 102 0.13 -24.29 17.87
CA GLN A 102 1.57 -24.41 18.06
C GLN A 102 1.98 -24.34 19.54
N LEU A 103 1.13 -23.74 20.37
CA LEU A 103 1.39 -23.52 21.79
C LEU A 103 0.33 -24.26 22.60
N ASP A 104 0.75 -24.86 23.71
CA ASP A 104 -0.19 -25.36 24.70
C ASP A 104 -0.90 -24.17 25.35
N ARG A 105 -2.23 -24.11 25.15
CA ARG A 105 -3.10 -23.05 25.68
C ARG A 105 -3.18 -23.06 27.20
N THR A 106 -2.93 -24.20 27.85
CA THR A 106 -3.01 -24.35 29.31
C THR A 106 -1.77 -23.81 30.03
N GLU A 107 -0.61 -23.86 29.37
CA GLU A 107 0.67 -23.45 29.94
C GLU A 107 1.09 -22.05 29.52
N THR A 108 0.88 -21.71 28.25
CA THR A 108 1.36 -20.45 27.67
C THR A 108 0.20 -19.56 27.23
N PRO A 109 -0.04 -18.43 27.91
CA PRO A 109 -1.03 -17.46 27.45
C PRO A 109 -0.57 -16.83 26.13
N ARG A 110 -1.53 -16.51 25.25
CA ARG A 110 -1.27 -15.71 24.05
C ARG A 110 -0.70 -14.35 24.40
N MET A 111 0.07 -13.77 23.48
CA MET A 111 0.45 -12.37 23.58
C MET A 111 -0.69 -11.50 23.05
N PRO A 112 -1.22 -10.52 23.82
CA PRO A 112 -2.24 -9.62 23.30
C PRO A 112 -1.68 -8.75 22.17
N TRP A 113 -2.54 -8.38 21.22
CA TRP A 113 -2.20 -7.46 20.14
C TRP A 113 -2.97 -6.17 20.35
N ARG A 114 -2.25 -5.04 20.42
CA ARG A 114 -2.84 -3.70 20.47
C ARG A 114 -2.36 -2.92 19.27
N ASP A 115 -3.28 -2.54 18.41
CA ASP A 115 -3.03 -1.79 17.18
C ASP A 115 -4.06 -0.69 17.00
N GLN A 116 -3.78 0.24 16.10
CA GLN A 116 -4.70 1.28 15.66
C GLN A 116 -4.77 1.27 14.14
N ALA A 117 -5.97 1.13 13.61
CA ALA A 117 -6.24 1.23 12.18
C ALA A 117 -7.22 2.38 11.92
N LEU A 118 -7.20 2.90 10.70
CA LEU A 118 -8.14 3.90 10.22
C LEU A 118 -8.61 3.53 8.82
N VAL A 119 -9.82 3.95 8.49
CA VAL A 119 -10.41 3.81 7.16
C VAL A 119 -10.50 5.19 6.54
N VAL A 120 -10.03 5.32 5.30
CA VAL A 120 -10.22 6.52 4.47
C VAL A 120 -11.04 6.16 3.25
N ILE A 121 -11.87 7.10 2.83
CA ILE A 121 -12.70 6.99 1.63
C ILE A 121 -12.46 8.20 0.72
N GLY A 122 -13.11 8.23 -0.45
CA GLY A 122 -13.01 9.34 -1.38
C GLY A 122 -11.61 9.53 -2.01
N GLU A 123 -11.20 10.78 -2.18
CA GLU A 123 -9.96 11.15 -2.89
C GLU A 123 -8.69 10.61 -2.20
N SER A 124 -8.64 10.64 -0.87
CA SER A 124 -7.50 10.13 -0.10
C SER A 124 -7.31 8.62 -0.28
N ALA A 125 -8.41 7.86 -0.40
CA ALA A 125 -8.33 6.44 -0.75
C ALA A 125 -7.73 6.22 -2.15
N ARG A 126 -8.03 7.12 -3.11
CA ARG A 126 -7.42 7.08 -4.47
C ARG A 126 -5.93 7.37 -4.43
N ASP A 127 -5.46 8.23 -3.53
CA ASP A 127 -4.02 8.48 -3.32
C ASP A 127 -3.31 7.20 -2.84
N LEU A 128 -3.88 6.50 -1.86
CA LEU A 128 -3.36 5.21 -1.37
C LEU A 128 -3.35 4.15 -2.49
N ALA A 129 -4.41 4.07 -3.30
CA ALA A 129 -4.47 3.17 -4.44
C ALA A 129 -3.38 3.48 -5.49
N ARG A 130 -3.12 4.76 -5.77
CA ARG A 130 -2.02 5.18 -6.66
C ARG A 130 -0.66 4.78 -6.10
N HIS A 131 -0.44 4.94 -4.79
CA HIS A 131 0.78 4.47 -4.14
C HIS A 131 0.99 2.96 -4.32
N PHE A 132 -0.05 2.16 -4.09
CA PHE A 132 -0.02 0.72 -4.28
C PHE A 132 0.32 0.34 -5.73
N ILE A 133 -0.38 0.92 -6.72
CA ILE A 133 -0.14 0.64 -8.16
C ILE A 133 1.30 0.96 -8.55
N GLN A 134 1.85 2.09 -8.06
CA GLN A 134 3.21 2.47 -8.35
C GLN A 134 4.21 1.43 -7.82
N ARG A 135 4.06 0.99 -6.56
CA ARG A 135 4.92 -0.03 -5.95
C ARG A 135 4.78 -1.38 -6.66
N TRP A 136 3.55 -1.79 -6.98
CA TRP A 136 3.29 -3.02 -7.72
C TRP A 136 3.98 -3.03 -9.09
N ASN A 137 3.82 -1.95 -9.86
CA ASN A 137 4.47 -1.82 -11.17
C ASN A 137 5.99 -1.81 -11.06
N GLN A 138 6.54 -1.16 -10.03
CA GLN A 138 7.98 -1.19 -9.76
C GLN A 138 8.46 -2.62 -9.45
N CYS A 139 7.76 -3.37 -8.58
CA CYS A 139 8.09 -4.75 -8.27
C CYS A 139 8.06 -5.64 -9.52
N LYS A 140 7.03 -5.48 -10.37
CA LYS A 140 6.93 -6.21 -11.64
C LYS A 140 8.12 -5.96 -12.54
N VAL A 141 8.51 -4.69 -12.74
CA VAL A 141 9.65 -4.36 -13.63
C VAL A 141 10.97 -4.81 -13.02
N ASN A 142 11.17 -4.66 -11.71
CA ASN A 142 12.41 -5.04 -11.05
C ASN A 142 12.63 -6.57 -11.01
N ILE A 143 11.57 -7.36 -10.99
CA ILE A 143 11.68 -8.83 -11.11
C ILE A 143 12.17 -9.26 -12.50
N PHE A 144 11.91 -8.46 -13.54
CA PHE A 144 12.38 -8.70 -14.91
C PHE A 144 13.78 -8.16 -15.22
N LEU A 145 14.40 -7.40 -14.30
CA LEU A 145 15.76 -6.85 -14.47
C LEU A 145 16.85 -7.68 -13.79
N PHE A 146 16.48 -8.79 -13.15
CA PHE A 146 17.41 -9.74 -12.50
C PHE A 146 17.40 -11.15 -13.15
N PHE A 147 16.76 -11.31 -14.32
CA PHE A 147 16.85 -12.48 -15.18
C PHE A 147 17.37 -12.09 -16.57
#